data_AF-A0A2M9PWL9-F1
#
_entry.id   AF-A0A2M9PWL9-F1
#
_cell.length_a   1.000
_cell.length_b   1.000
_cell.length_c   1.000
_cell.angle_alpha   90.00
_cell.angle_beta   90.00
_cell.angle_gamma   90.00
#
_symmetry.space_group_name_H-M   'P 1'
#
loop_
_entity.id
_entity.type
_entity.pdbx_description
1 polymer ?
#
loop_
_entity_poly.entity_id
_entity_poly.type
_entity_poly.pdbx_seq_one_letter_code
_entity_poly.pdbx_strand_id
1 'polypeptide(L)' 'RDATGYKSIQVDLENAGAIFHDEEVFVCQKQLVTSRTPEDLPAFNREIVKLLESKES' A
#
# COMPACT_ATOMS: atom_id res chain seq x y z
N ARG A 1 3.31 2.40 11.43
CA ARG A 1 2.42 1.86 10.38
C ARG A 1 3.26 1.76 9.12
N ASP A 2 3.01 0.80 8.25
CA ASP A 2 3.92 0.51 7.13
C ASP A 2 3.17 0.78 5.82
N ALA A 3 3.81 1.43 4.86
CA ALA A 3 3.15 1.85 3.63
C ALA A 3 4.17 2.01 2.49
N THR A 4 3.66 1.96 1.26
CA THR A 4 4.33 2.51 0.09
C THR A 4 3.55 3.70 -0.44
N GLY A 5 4.09 4.43 -1.41
CA GLY A 5 3.46 5.63 -1.94
C GLY A 5 4.26 6.28 -3.05
N TYR A 6 3.67 7.29 -3.68
CA TYR A 6 4.36 8.05 -4.71
C TYR A 6 5.63 8.69 -4.15
N LYS A 7 6.71 8.70 -4.93
CA LYS A 7 8.04 9.11 -4.46
C LYS A 7 8.06 10.51 -3.83
N SER A 8 7.21 11.44 -4.29
CA SER A 8 7.17 12.79 -3.74
C SER A 8 6.61 12.88 -2.31
N ILE A 9 5.85 11.89 -1.85
CA ILE A 9 5.23 11.88 -0.51
C ILE A 9 5.98 11.02 0.50
N GLN A 10 7.09 10.38 0.10
CA GLN A 10 7.87 9.51 0.97
C GLN A 10 8.29 10.23 2.27
N VAL A 11 8.85 11.43 2.16
CA VAL A 11 9.33 12.21 3.31
C VAL A 11 8.18 12.56 4.25
N ASP A 12 6.99 12.87 3.71
CA ASP A 12 5.81 13.16 4.52
C ASP A 12 5.32 11.92 5.29
N LEU A 13 5.36 10.74 4.65
CA LEU A 13 5.01 9.47 5.27
C LEU A 13 5.97 9.12 6.40
N GLU A 14 7.28 9.27 6.17
CA GLU A 14 8.31 9.04 7.19
C GLU A 14 8.17 10.02 8.37
N ASN A 15 7.94 11.31 8.09
CA ASN A 15 7.68 12.33 9.11
C ASN A 15 6.41 12.06 9.92
N ALA A 16 5.40 11.44 9.32
CA ALA A 16 4.19 10.99 10.00
C ALA A 16 4.37 9.70 10.81
N GLY A 17 5.58 9.12 10.83
CA GLY A 17 5.91 7.89 11.56
C GLY A 17 5.53 6.62 10.83
N ALA A 18 5.36 6.67 9.51
CA ALA A 18 5.23 5.48 8.68
C ALA A 18 6.60 4.91 8.31
N ILE A 19 6.71 3.58 8.24
CA ILE A 19 7.85 2.91 7.63
C ILE A 19 7.55 2.80 6.13
N PHE A 20 8.34 3.52 5.33
CA PHE A 20 8.19 3.51 3.88
C PHE A 20 8.87 2.29 3.27
N HIS A 21 8.16 1.60 2.38
CA HIS A 21 8.66 0.45 1.61
C HIS A 21 8.63 0.78 0.13
N ASP A 22 9.75 0.64 -0.59
CA ASP A 22 9.78 0.81 -2.05
C ASP A 22 9.36 -0.48 -2.77
N GLU A 23 8.06 -0.77 -2.71
CA GLU A 23 7.42 -1.95 -3.33
C GLU A 23 6.25 -1.51 -4.20
N GLU A 24 5.93 -2.26 -5.26
CA GLU A 24 4.78 -1.95 -6.15
C GLU A 24 3.45 -1.83 -5.41
N VAL A 25 3.24 -2.71 -4.42
CA VAL A 25 2.07 -2.72 -3.57
C VAL A 25 2.48 -3.21 -2.18
N PHE A 26 2.00 -2.54 -1.14
CA PHE A 26 2.22 -2.94 0.25
C PHE A 26 0.89 -3.06 0.99
N VAL A 27 0.71 -4.16 1.72
CA VAL A 27 -0.49 -4.43 2.52
C VAL A 27 -0.17 -4.37 4.00
N CYS A 28 -0.58 -3.30 4.67
CA CYS A 28 -0.39 -3.12 6.10
C CYS A 28 -1.52 -3.79 6.89
N GLN A 29 -1.16 -4.71 7.80
CA GLN A 29 -2.07 -5.30 8.80
C GLN A 29 -3.35 -5.90 8.22
N LYS A 30 -3.33 -6.37 6.96
CA LYS A 30 -4.53 -6.83 6.24
C LYS A 30 -5.70 -5.84 6.32
N GLN A 31 -5.41 -4.55 6.23
CA GLN A 31 -6.44 -3.50 6.34
C GLN A 31 -6.20 -2.33 5.40
N LEU A 32 -4.94 -2.05 5.06
CA LEU A 32 -4.57 -0.92 4.22
C LEU A 32 -3.70 -1.42 3.06
N VAL A 33 -4.17 -1.19 1.84
CA VAL A 33 -3.41 -1.45 0.60
C VAL A 33 -2.90 -0.10 0.09
N THR A 34 -1.61 -0.03 -0.27
CA THR A 34 -0.96 1.17 -0.81
C THR A 34 -0.11 0.80 -2.03
N SER A 35 0.06 1.70 -2.99
CA SER A 35 0.90 1.51 -4.19
C SER A 35 1.64 2.82 -4.54
N ARG A 36 2.65 2.74 -5.43
CA ARG A 36 3.50 3.91 -5.72
C ARG A 36 2.95 4.74 -6.86
N THR A 37 2.62 4.12 -8.00
CA THR A 37 2.29 4.84 -9.24
C THR A 37 1.14 4.17 -10.01
N PRO A 38 0.56 4.81 -11.06
CA PRO A 38 -0.48 4.20 -11.87
C PRO A 38 -0.07 2.88 -12.54
N GLU A 39 1.22 2.69 -12.82
CA GLU A 39 1.77 1.45 -13.36
C GLU A 39 1.56 0.26 -12.42
N ASP A 40 1.47 0.50 -11.11
CA ASP A 40 1.25 -0.51 -10.07
C ASP A 40 -0.25 -0.87 -9.89
N LEU A 41 -1.17 -0.26 -10.67
CA LEU A 41 -2.62 -0.52 -10.57
C LEU A 41 -3.01 -2.00 -10.66
N PRO A 42 -2.41 -2.84 -11.53
CA PRO A 42 -2.73 -4.27 -11.56
C PRO A 42 -2.40 -4.98 -10.25
N ALA A 43 -1.29 -4.62 -9.60
CA ALA A 43 -0.88 -5.17 -8.31
C ALA A 43 -1.79 -4.68 -7.18
N PHE A 44 -2.11 -3.39 -7.18
CA PHE A 44 -3.04 -2.79 -6.23
C PHE A 44 -4.43 -3.44 -6.30
N ASN A 45 -4.99 -3.59 -7.51
CA ASN A 45 -6.32 -4.19 -7.72
C ASN A 45 -6.36 -5.65 -7.26
N ARG A 46 -5.29 -6.42 -7.49
CA ARG A 46 -5.17 -7.80 -7.00
C ARG A 46 -5.23 -7.87 -5.48
N GLU A 47 -4.42 -7.08 -4.78
CA GLU A 47 -4.35 -7.14 -3.32
C GLU A 47 -5.61 -6.59 -2.64
N ILE A 48 -6.25 -5.55 -3.21
CA ILE A 48 -7.49 -5.02 -2.61
C ILE A 48 -8.67 -5.98 -2.75
N VAL A 49 -8.80 -6.69 -3.89
CA VAL A 49 -9.83 -7.73 -4.07
C VAL A 49 -9.61 -8.86 -3.08
N LYS A 50 -8.38 -9.38 -3.01
CA LYS A 50 -7.99 -10.43 -2.05
C LYS A 50 -8.26 -10.02 -0.61
N LEU A 51 -8.03 -8.75 -0.28
CA LEU A 51 -8.30 -8.22 1.05
C LEU A 51 -9.80 -8.26 1.39
N LEU A 52 -10.65 -7.85 0.46
CA LEU A 52 -12.10 -7.86 0.62
C LEU A 52 -12.63 -9.30 0.73
N GLU A 53 -12.18 -10.20 -0.14
CA GLU A 53 -12.57 -11.62 -0.10
C GLU A 53 -12.20 -12.26 1.25
N SER A 54 -11.05 -11.90 1.82
CA SER A 54 -10.61 -12.44 3.13
C SER A 54 -11.45 -11.98 4.32
N LYS A 55 -12.28 -10.94 4.16
CA LYS A 55 -13.18 -10.42 5.22
C LYS A 55 -14.59 -11.00 5.16
N GLU A 56 -14.97 -11.60 4.04
CA GLU A 56 -16.31 -12.19 3.81
C GLU A 56 -16.40 -13.66 4.29
N SER A 57 -15.33 -14.20 4.91
CA SER A 57 -15.27 -15.59 5.44
C SER A 57 -15.29 -15.67 6.96
#